data_AF-A0A380EI77-F1
#
_entry.id   AF-A0A380EI77-F1
#
_cell.length_a   1.000
_cell.length_b   1.000
_cell.length_c   1.000
_cell.angle_alpha   90.00
_cell.angle_beta   90.00
_cell.angle_gamma   90.00
#
_symmetry.space_group_name_H-M   'P 1'
#
loop_
_entity.id
_entity.type
_entity.pdbx_description
1 polymer ?
#
loop_
_entity_poly.entity_id
_entity_poly.type
_entity_poly.pdbx_seq_one_letter_code
_entity_poly.pdbx_strand_id
1 'polypeptide(L)'
;MAYDGLFTKKMVESLQFLTTGRVHKINQPDNDTILMVVRQNRQNHQLLLSIHPNFSRLQLTTKKYDNPFNPPMFARVFRKHLEGGIIESIKQIGNDRRIEIDIKSKDEIGDTIYRTVILEIMGKHSNLILVDENRKIIEGFKHLTPNTNHYRTVMPGFNYEAPPTQHKINPYDITGAEVLKYIDFNAGNIAKQLLNQFEGFSPLITNEIVSRRQL
;
A
#
# COMPACT_ATOMS: atom_id res chain seq x y z
N MET A 1 -11.47 -12.45 -0.91
CA MET A 1 -10.79 -12.57 0.40
C MET A 1 -10.43 -11.16 0.87
N ALA A 2 -10.56 -10.86 2.17
CA ALA A 2 -10.26 -9.53 2.67
C ALA A 2 -8.74 -9.29 2.66
N TYR A 3 -8.28 -8.33 1.86
CA TYR A 3 -6.90 -7.82 1.95
C TYR A 3 -6.87 -6.84 3.13
N ASP A 4 -6.76 -7.35 4.35
CA ASP A 4 -6.83 -6.58 5.59
C ASP A 4 -5.44 -6.18 6.12
N GLY A 5 -5.38 -5.48 7.24
CA GLY A 5 -4.12 -4.99 7.81
C GLY A 5 -3.18 -6.12 8.23
N LEU A 6 -3.73 -7.21 8.77
CA LEU A 6 -2.93 -8.37 9.18
C LEU A 6 -2.35 -9.09 7.97
N PHE A 7 -3.17 -9.28 6.93
CA PHE A 7 -2.69 -9.85 5.68
C PHE A 7 -1.65 -8.94 5.01
N THR A 8 -1.86 -7.62 5.05
CA THR A 8 -0.91 -6.62 4.55
C THR A 8 0.44 -6.77 5.24
N LYS A 9 0.45 -6.93 6.57
CA LYS A 9 1.68 -7.17 7.35
C LYS A 9 2.44 -8.40 6.86
N LYS A 10 1.75 -9.54 6.73
CA LYS A 10 2.35 -10.79 6.23
C LYS A 10 2.83 -10.66 4.79
N MET A 11 2.12 -9.90 3.97
CA MET A 11 2.56 -9.61 2.61
C MET A 11 3.85 -8.79 2.59
N VAL A 12 3.92 -7.71 3.37
CA VAL A 12 5.12 -6.88 3.48
C VAL A 12 6.30 -7.69 4.04
N GLU A 13 6.09 -8.53 5.06
CA GLU A 13 7.12 -9.45 5.59
C GLU A 13 7.66 -10.38 4.48
N SER A 14 6.78 -10.95 3.66
CA SER A 14 7.18 -11.84 2.55
C SER A 14 7.96 -11.15 1.43
N LEU A 15 7.87 -9.82 1.34
CA LEU A 15 8.53 -9.00 0.32
C LEU A 15 9.86 -8.42 0.77
N GLN A 16 10.25 -8.61 2.04
CA GLN A 16 11.48 -7.99 2.59
C GLN A 16 12.75 -8.38 1.83
N PHE A 17 12.79 -9.57 1.23
CA PHE A 17 13.93 -9.99 0.42
C PHE A 17 14.17 -9.09 -0.82
N LEU A 18 13.16 -8.32 -1.26
CA LEU A 18 13.28 -7.36 -2.37
C LEU A 18 14.00 -6.06 -1.99
N THR A 19 14.15 -5.77 -0.69
CA THR A 19 15.00 -4.64 -0.23
C THR A 19 16.41 -4.82 -0.78
N THR A 20 17.08 -3.71 -1.11
CA THR A 20 18.34 -3.64 -1.88
C THR A 20 18.24 -4.11 -3.34
N GLY A 21 17.08 -4.61 -3.77
CA GLY A 21 16.79 -4.97 -5.15
C GLY A 21 16.70 -3.74 -6.05
N ARG A 22 17.10 -3.92 -7.32
CA ARG A 22 17.04 -2.85 -8.32
C ARG A 22 15.73 -2.90 -9.08
N VAL A 23 15.02 -1.78 -9.17
CA VAL A 23 13.87 -1.63 -10.07
C VAL A 23 14.36 -1.68 -11.51
N HIS A 24 14.12 -2.81 -12.17
CA HIS A 24 14.65 -3.10 -13.49
C HIS A 24 13.73 -2.59 -14.61
N LYS A 25 12.43 -2.73 -14.44
CA LYS A 25 11.43 -2.32 -15.44
C LYS A 25 10.09 -2.04 -14.78
N ILE A 26 9.38 -1.03 -15.26
CA ILE A 26 8.01 -0.74 -14.84
C ILE A 26 7.06 -0.86 -16.03
N ASN A 27 5.94 -1.53 -15.85
CA ASN A 27 4.88 -1.61 -16.84
C ASN A 27 3.52 -1.36 -16.23
N GLN A 28 2.58 -0.95 -17.08
CA GLN A 28 1.19 -0.76 -16.73
C GLN A 28 0.35 -1.57 -17.73
N PRO A 29 0.01 -2.83 -17.43
CA PRO A 29 -0.74 -3.68 -18.36
C PRO A 29 -2.21 -3.26 -18.49
N ASP A 30 -2.77 -2.58 -17.50
CA ASP A 30 -4.17 -2.17 -17.46
C ASP A 30 -4.37 -0.81 -16.76
N ASN A 31 -5.63 -0.40 -16.60
CA ASN A 31 -6.00 0.91 -16.05
C ASN A 31 -6.01 0.97 -14.52
N ASP A 32 -5.52 -0.05 -13.80
CA ASP A 32 -5.45 -0.01 -12.34
C ASP A 32 -4.28 -0.80 -11.74
N THR A 33 -3.35 -1.27 -12.56
CA THR A 33 -2.26 -2.13 -12.12
C THR A 33 -0.91 -1.66 -12.67
N ILE A 34 0.08 -1.61 -11.78
CA ILE A 34 1.49 -1.48 -12.11
C ILE A 34 2.22 -2.79 -11.85
N LEU A 35 3.07 -3.18 -12.78
CA LEU A 35 4.05 -4.24 -12.62
C LEU A 35 5.44 -3.61 -12.49
N MET A 36 6.00 -3.67 -11.29
CA MET A 36 7.37 -3.30 -10.99
C MET A 36 8.24 -4.56 -11.00
N VAL A 37 9.08 -4.72 -12.01
CA VAL A 37 10.06 -5.80 -12.09
C VAL A 37 11.27 -5.42 -11.26
N VAL A 38 11.51 -6.14 -10.18
CA VAL A 38 12.65 -5.93 -9.28
C VAL A 38 13.67 -7.02 -9.52
N ARG A 39 14.90 -6.64 -9.89
CA ARG A 39 16.02 -7.55 -10.00
C ARG A 39 16.69 -7.69 -8.63
N GLN A 40 16.63 -8.89 -8.06
CA GLN A 40 17.23 -9.18 -6.78
C GLN A 40 17.72 -10.63 -6.73
N ASN A 41 18.89 -10.86 -6.10
CA ASN A 41 19.54 -12.17 -6.06
C ASN A 41 19.69 -12.82 -7.45
N ARG A 42 20.09 -12.02 -8.45
CA ARG A 42 20.24 -12.40 -9.87
C ARG A 42 18.94 -12.84 -10.57
N GLN A 43 17.79 -12.79 -9.91
CA GLN A 43 16.48 -13.14 -10.44
C GLN A 43 15.61 -11.89 -10.63
N ASN A 44 14.64 -11.98 -11.54
CA ASN A 44 13.66 -10.92 -11.75
C ASN A 44 12.34 -11.31 -11.08
N HIS A 45 11.87 -10.47 -10.16
CA HIS A 45 10.63 -10.65 -9.42
C HIS A 45 9.61 -9.63 -9.92
N GLN A 46 8.41 -10.07 -10.31
CA GLN A 46 7.36 -9.14 -10.75
C GLN A 46 6.47 -8.79 -9.56
N LEU A 47 6.61 -7.57 -9.06
CA LEU A 47 5.75 -7.00 -8.03
C LEU A 47 4.55 -6.32 -8.68
N LEU A 48 3.35 -6.81 -8.39
CA LEU A 48 2.09 -6.27 -8.86
C LEU A 48 1.50 -5.34 -7.80
N LEU A 49 1.24 -4.10 -8.18
CA LEU A 49 0.57 -3.08 -7.38
C LEU A 49 -0.76 -2.74 -8.05
N SER A 50 -1.89 -3.20 -7.51
CA SER A 50 -3.21 -2.97 -8.08
C SER A 50 -4.08 -2.10 -7.18
N ILE A 51 -4.79 -1.17 -7.80
CA ILE A 51 -5.78 -0.28 -7.20
C ILE A 51 -7.20 -0.58 -7.71
N HIS A 52 -7.42 -1.76 -8.30
CA HIS A 52 -8.73 -2.20 -8.79
C HIS A 52 -9.78 -2.08 -7.68
N PRO A 53 -10.98 -1.50 -7.93
CA PRO A 53 -11.98 -1.24 -6.88
C PRO A 53 -12.36 -2.44 -6.00
N ASN A 54 -12.36 -3.64 -6.58
CA ASN A 54 -12.69 -4.90 -5.90
C ASN A 54 -11.49 -5.82 -5.62
N PHE A 55 -10.34 -5.58 -6.27
CA PHE A 55 -9.22 -6.52 -6.29
C PHE A 55 -7.86 -5.84 -6.01
N SER A 56 -7.90 -4.63 -5.43
CA SER A 56 -6.72 -3.89 -5.02
C SER A 56 -5.84 -4.73 -4.09
N ARG A 57 -4.56 -4.85 -4.41
CA ARG A 57 -3.60 -5.73 -3.70
C ARG A 57 -2.16 -5.43 -4.09
N LEU A 58 -1.23 -5.83 -3.21
CA LEU A 58 0.19 -5.99 -3.50
C LEU A 58 0.52 -7.48 -3.50
N GLN A 59 1.24 -7.97 -4.52
CA GLN A 59 1.71 -9.35 -4.54
C GLN A 59 2.85 -9.56 -5.53
N LEU A 60 3.60 -10.66 -5.37
CA LEU A 60 4.40 -11.20 -6.47
C LEU A 60 3.51 -11.94 -7.48
N THR A 61 3.92 -11.95 -8.74
CA THR A 61 3.24 -12.70 -9.80
C THR A 61 4.23 -13.35 -10.75
N THR A 62 3.84 -14.49 -11.30
CA THR A 62 4.54 -15.16 -12.41
C THR A 62 3.72 -15.11 -13.70
N LYS A 63 2.52 -14.53 -13.65
CA LYS A 63 1.63 -14.38 -14.80
C LYS A 63 2.28 -13.43 -15.81
N LYS A 64 2.25 -13.82 -17.09
CA LYS A 64 2.63 -12.93 -18.19
C LYS A 64 1.49 -11.96 -18.47
N TYR A 65 1.83 -10.70 -18.68
CA TYR A 65 0.90 -9.64 -19.04
C TYR A 65 1.32 -9.04 -20.37
N ASP A 66 0.34 -8.82 -21.24
CA ASP A 66 0.54 -8.03 -22.45
C ASP A 66 0.61 -6.56 -22.05
N ASN A 67 1.62 -5.87 -22.59
CA ASN A 67 1.82 -4.46 -22.30
C ASN A 67 1.26 -3.64 -23.47
N PRO A 68 0.52 -2.55 -23.20
CA PRO A 68 0.07 -1.66 -24.25
C PRO A 68 1.27 -1.09 -25.02
N PHE A 69 1.11 -0.91 -26.32
CA PHE A 69 2.17 -0.38 -27.19
C PHE A 69 2.61 1.02 -26.74
N ASN A 70 1.64 1.86 -26.35
CA ASN A 70 1.89 3.18 -25.78
C ASN A 70 1.64 3.14 -24.27
N PRO A 71 2.68 3.36 -23.43
CA PRO A 71 2.51 3.37 -21.99
C PRO A 71 1.66 4.59 -21.57
N PRO A 72 0.69 4.42 -20.64
CA PRO A 72 -0.03 5.54 -20.05
C PRO A 72 0.90 6.55 -19.38
N MET A 73 0.42 7.79 -19.20
CA MET A 73 1.22 8.91 -18.65
C MET A 73 1.79 8.56 -17.26
N PHE A 74 0.98 7.97 -16.38
CA PHE A 74 1.40 7.54 -15.06
C PHE A 74 2.61 6.59 -15.11
N ALA A 75 2.55 5.56 -15.96
CA ALA A 75 3.66 4.63 -16.15
C ALA A 75 4.94 5.33 -16.60
N ARG A 76 4.86 6.35 -17.47
CA ARG A 76 6.03 7.12 -17.90
C ARG A 76 6.68 7.89 -16.75
N VAL A 77 5.88 8.52 -15.90
CA VAL A 77 6.38 9.24 -14.72
C VAL A 77 7.04 8.26 -13.75
N PHE A 78 6.38 7.13 -13.46
CA PHE A 78 6.95 6.07 -12.64
C PHE A 78 8.29 5.58 -13.18
N ARG A 79 8.39 5.33 -14.49
CA ARG A 79 9.65 4.93 -15.14
C ARG A 79 10.74 5.97 -14.93
N LYS A 80 10.47 7.23 -15.28
CA LYS A 80 11.43 8.34 -15.15
C LYS A 80 12.03 8.46 -13.75
N HIS A 81 11.23 8.22 -12.71
CA HIS A 81 11.69 8.39 -11.33
C HIS A 81 12.26 7.14 -10.68
N LEU A 82 11.82 5.95 -11.08
CA LEU A 82 12.07 4.71 -10.33
C LEU A 82 12.91 3.68 -11.08
N GLU A 83 12.90 3.65 -12.42
CA GLU A 83 13.71 2.67 -13.15
C GLU A 83 15.20 2.89 -12.90
N GLY A 84 15.93 1.80 -12.65
CA GLY A 84 17.33 1.82 -12.24
C GLY A 84 17.56 2.07 -10.74
N GLY A 85 16.54 2.54 -10.02
CA GLY A 85 16.60 2.80 -8.58
C GLY A 85 16.71 1.53 -7.72
N ILE A 86 17.11 1.71 -6.47
CA ILE A 86 17.28 0.65 -5.46
C ILE A 86 16.19 0.80 -4.41
N ILE A 87 15.50 -0.28 -4.11
CA ILE A 87 14.51 -0.33 -3.02
C ILE A 87 15.27 -0.27 -1.69
N GLU A 88 15.07 0.78 -0.92
CA GLU A 88 15.66 0.93 0.41
C GLU A 88 14.78 0.27 1.48
N SER A 89 13.46 0.43 1.37
CA SER A 89 12.53 -0.18 2.33
C SER A 89 11.18 -0.53 1.69
N ILE A 90 10.50 -1.52 2.27
CA ILE A 90 9.09 -1.83 2.01
C ILE A 90 8.42 -1.94 3.38
N LYS A 91 7.50 -1.03 3.70
CA LYS A 91 6.90 -0.93 5.03
C LYS A 91 5.39 -0.75 4.96
N GLN A 92 4.68 -1.37 5.90
CA GLN A 92 3.30 -1.04 6.20
C GLN A 92 3.28 0.15 7.18
N ILE A 93 2.31 1.05 7.07
CA ILE A 93 2.13 2.12 8.05
C ILE A 93 1.03 1.77 9.06
N GLY A 94 1.39 1.77 10.35
CA GLY A 94 0.51 1.30 11.43
C GLY A 94 0.08 -0.15 11.20
N ASN A 95 -1.20 -0.45 11.44
CA ASN A 95 -1.82 -1.68 10.94
C ASN A 95 -2.85 -1.41 9.83
N ASP A 96 -2.82 -0.24 9.19
CA ASP A 96 -3.68 0.06 8.05
C ASP A 96 -3.18 -0.60 6.77
N ARG A 97 -3.99 -0.60 5.72
CA ARG A 97 -3.68 -1.18 4.40
C ARG A 97 -2.95 -0.17 3.51
N ARG A 98 -1.98 0.54 4.11
CA ARG A 98 -1.09 1.48 3.42
C ARG A 98 0.32 0.93 3.43
N ILE A 99 0.87 0.77 2.24
CA ILE A 99 2.23 0.28 2.03
C ILE A 99 3.06 1.40 1.39
N GLU A 100 4.25 1.63 1.92
CA GLU A 100 5.23 2.56 1.38
C GLU A 100 6.48 1.79 0.93
N ILE A 101 6.94 2.07 -0.28
CA ILE A 101 8.18 1.53 -0.85
C ILE A 101 9.12 2.71 -1.09
N ASP A 102 10.17 2.79 -0.28
CA ASP A 102 11.19 3.83 -0.41
C ASP A 102 12.24 3.38 -1.42
N ILE A 103 12.55 4.25 -2.39
CA ILE A 103 13.42 3.96 -3.52
C ILE A 103 14.43 5.10 -3.66
N LYS A 104 15.70 4.75 -3.59
CA LYS A 104 16.81 5.62 -3.95
C LYS A 104 17.10 5.49 -5.44
N SER A 105 16.99 6.58 -6.18
CA SER A 105 17.16 6.61 -7.63
C SER A 105 18.14 7.71 -8.05
N LYS A 106 18.28 7.91 -9.36
CA LYS A 106 19.00 9.02 -9.96
C LYS A 106 18.09 9.82 -10.87
N ASP A 107 18.31 11.12 -10.95
CA ASP A 107 17.64 11.97 -11.94
C ASP A 107 18.34 11.95 -13.31
N GLU A 108 17.92 12.82 -14.21
CA GLU A 108 18.40 12.90 -15.60
C GLU A 108 19.87 13.34 -15.71
N ILE A 109 20.40 14.05 -14.70
CA ILE A 109 21.80 14.51 -14.66
C ILE A 109 22.69 13.62 -13.78
N GLY A 110 22.09 12.63 -13.10
CA GLY A 110 22.80 11.60 -12.34
C GLY A 110 22.86 11.85 -10.83
N ASP A 111 22.20 12.90 -10.35
CA ASP A 111 22.09 13.24 -8.93
C ASP A 111 21.18 12.26 -8.21
N THR A 112 21.50 12.01 -6.94
CA THR A 112 20.72 11.07 -6.12
C THR A 112 19.40 11.71 -5.71
N ILE A 113 18.30 10.99 -5.97
CA ILE A 113 16.95 11.39 -5.56
C ILE A 113 16.29 10.29 -4.74
N TYR A 114 15.38 10.67 -3.83
CA TYR A 114 14.64 9.74 -2.99
C TYR A 114 13.15 9.82 -3.29
N ARG A 115 12.53 8.68 -3.50
CA ARG A 115 11.13 8.58 -3.91
C ARG A 115 10.42 7.57 -3.05
N THR A 116 9.18 7.88 -2.67
CA THR A 116 8.33 6.91 -1.99
C THR A 116 7.13 6.59 -2.87
N VAL A 117 6.94 5.30 -3.15
CA VAL A 117 5.71 4.78 -3.76
C VAL A 117 4.76 4.41 -2.63
N ILE A 118 3.59 5.03 -2.61
CA ILE A 118 2.55 4.84 -1.60
C ILE A 118 1.38 4.10 -2.26
N LEU A 119 1.12 2.88 -1.80
CA LEU A 119 -0.05 2.09 -2.20
C LEU A 119 -1.07 2.10 -1.06
N GLU A 120 -2.27 2.58 -1.35
CA GLU A 120 -3.39 2.61 -0.43
C GLU A 120 -4.47 1.63 -0.92
N ILE A 121 -4.82 0.64 -0.09
CA ILE A 121 -5.78 -0.41 -0.44
C ILE A 121 -7.08 -0.14 0.34
N MET A 122 -8.01 0.58 -0.29
CA MET A 122 -9.28 1.03 0.30
C MET A 122 -10.49 0.73 -0.61
N GLY A 123 -10.43 -0.37 -1.38
CA GLY A 123 -11.47 -0.73 -2.35
C GLY A 123 -11.56 0.31 -3.47
N LYS A 124 -12.75 0.88 -3.71
CA LYS A 124 -12.96 1.91 -4.75
C LYS A 124 -12.06 3.15 -4.57
N HIS A 125 -11.67 3.44 -3.34
CA HIS A 125 -10.80 4.58 -2.99
C HIS A 125 -9.31 4.25 -3.02
N SER A 126 -8.93 3.02 -3.40
CA SER A 126 -7.52 2.64 -3.52
C SER A 126 -6.78 3.55 -4.49
N ASN A 127 -5.54 3.89 -4.16
CA ASN A 127 -4.69 4.76 -4.96
C ASN A 127 -3.24 4.30 -4.92
N LEU A 128 -2.48 4.70 -5.94
CA LEU A 128 -1.04 4.49 -6.04
C LEU A 128 -0.41 5.86 -6.33
N ILE A 129 0.44 6.31 -5.42
CA ILE A 129 0.93 7.69 -5.41
C ILE A 129 2.45 7.65 -5.35
N LEU A 130 3.11 8.52 -6.11
CA LEU A 130 4.55 8.74 -6.07
C LEU A 130 4.81 10.11 -5.45
N VAL A 131 5.66 10.14 -4.44
CA VAL A 131 6.07 11.37 -3.77
C VAL A 131 7.59 11.53 -3.77
N ASP A 132 8.05 12.78 -3.67
CA ASP A 132 9.46 13.11 -3.43
C ASP A 132 9.84 13.01 -1.94
N GLU A 133 11.09 13.33 -1.63
CA GLU A 133 11.64 13.33 -0.27
C GLU A 133 10.93 14.29 0.70
N ASN A 134 10.29 15.35 0.19
CA ASN A 134 9.51 16.31 0.96
C ASN A 134 8.03 15.92 1.04
N ARG A 135 7.68 14.69 0.63
CA ARG A 135 6.31 14.18 0.51
C ARG A 135 5.46 14.97 -0.49
N LYS A 136 6.06 15.74 -1.40
CA LYS A 136 5.34 16.40 -2.48
C LYS A 136 4.96 15.36 -3.52
N ILE A 137 3.69 15.34 -3.90
CA ILE A 137 3.14 14.44 -4.90
C ILE A 137 3.78 14.78 -6.25
N ILE A 138 4.49 13.80 -6.80
CA ILE A 138 4.98 13.84 -8.16
C ILE A 138 3.85 13.41 -9.09
N GLU A 139 3.17 12.31 -8.75
CA GLU A 139 2.04 11.81 -9.53
C GLU A 139 1.15 10.88 -8.70
N GLY A 140 -0.16 10.87 -9.00
CA GLY A 140 -1.13 9.94 -8.43
C GLY A 140 -1.87 9.19 -9.53
N PHE A 141 -2.12 7.90 -9.34
CA PHE A 141 -2.80 7.07 -10.33
C PHE A 141 -4.25 7.55 -10.51
N LYS A 142 -4.91 7.87 -9.39
CA LYS A 142 -6.20 8.58 -9.37
C LYS A 142 -6.01 9.98 -8.81
N HIS A 143 -6.37 10.97 -9.60
CA HIS A 143 -6.39 12.38 -9.19
C HIS A 143 -7.62 12.69 -8.34
N LEU A 144 -7.41 13.31 -7.19
CA LEU A 144 -8.45 13.81 -6.31
C LEU A 144 -8.30 15.32 -6.23
N THR A 145 -9.27 16.05 -6.76
CA THR A 145 -9.26 17.51 -6.75
C THR A 145 -10.05 18.02 -5.54
N PRO A 146 -9.83 19.27 -5.10
CA PRO A 146 -10.61 19.87 -4.03
C PRO A 146 -12.14 19.82 -4.25
N ASN A 147 -12.57 19.73 -5.51
CA ASN A 147 -13.98 19.66 -5.90
C ASN A 147 -14.55 18.23 -5.82
N THR A 148 -13.71 17.20 -6.01
CA THR A 148 -14.16 15.79 -5.99
C THR A 148 -13.91 15.11 -4.65
N ASN A 149 -13.03 15.67 -3.81
CA ASN A 149 -12.75 15.16 -2.48
C ASN A 149 -12.43 16.32 -1.52
N HIS A 150 -13.28 16.50 -0.51
CA HIS A 150 -13.12 17.55 0.49
C HIS A 150 -12.12 17.21 1.60
N TYR A 151 -11.66 15.96 1.70
CA TYR A 151 -10.79 15.53 2.78
C TYR A 151 -9.31 15.74 2.47
N ARG A 152 -8.89 15.49 1.23
CA ARG A 152 -7.50 15.69 0.79
C ARG A 152 -7.41 15.86 -0.72
N THR A 153 -6.32 16.48 -1.17
CA THR A 153 -5.98 16.60 -2.58
C THR A 153 -4.91 15.58 -2.95
N VAL A 154 -5.09 14.88 -4.09
CA VAL A 154 -4.06 14.02 -4.69
C VAL A 154 -3.83 14.51 -6.10
N MET A 155 -2.88 15.42 -6.26
CA MET A 155 -2.50 16.07 -7.51
C MET A 155 -1.00 16.36 -7.50
N PRO A 156 -0.31 16.29 -8.66
CA PRO A 156 1.07 16.76 -8.78
C PRO A 156 1.26 18.16 -8.19
N GLY A 157 2.31 18.33 -7.40
CA GLY A 157 2.68 19.60 -6.79
C GLY A 157 2.14 19.85 -5.37
N PHE A 158 1.13 19.09 -4.93
CA PHE A 158 0.60 19.18 -3.56
C PHE A 158 1.40 18.30 -2.60
N ASN A 159 1.40 18.63 -1.31
CA ASN A 159 1.95 17.72 -0.30
C ASN A 159 1.01 16.53 -0.09
N TYR A 160 1.58 15.35 0.07
CA TYR A 160 0.82 14.15 0.37
C TYR A 160 0.25 14.21 1.78
N GLU A 161 -1.05 13.97 1.86
CA GLU A 161 -1.79 13.76 3.10
C GLU A 161 -2.35 12.34 3.11
N ALA A 162 -2.20 11.65 4.24
CA ALA A 162 -2.80 10.35 4.45
C ALA A 162 -4.33 10.41 4.35
N PRO A 163 -5.02 9.32 3.97
CA PRO A 163 -6.47 9.26 4.09
C PRO A 163 -6.90 9.57 5.53
N PRO A 164 -8.06 10.20 5.76
CA PRO A 164 -8.55 10.46 7.11
C PRO A 164 -8.69 9.13 7.85
N THR A 165 -7.91 8.97 8.93
CA THR A 165 -7.95 7.78 9.77
C THR A 165 -8.97 7.98 10.89
N GLN A 166 -9.67 6.91 11.24
CA GLN A 166 -10.39 6.85 12.51
C GLN A 166 -9.36 6.65 13.63
N HIS A 167 -9.58 7.25 14.80
CA HIS A 167 -8.74 7.02 15.98
C HIS A 167 -8.91 5.60 16.52
N LYS A 168 -8.32 4.63 15.80
CA LYS A 168 -8.27 3.22 16.16
C LYS A 168 -6.92 2.88 16.75
N ILE A 169 -6.88 1.78 17.49
CA ILE A 169 -5.67 1.27 18.13
C ILE A 169 -4.98 0.30 17.17
N ASN A 170 -3.68 0.46 16.99
CA ASN A 170 -2.88 -0.55 16.32
C ASN A 170 -2.83 -1.81 17.21
N PRO A 171 -3.34 -2.97 16.75
CA PRO A 171 -3.41 -4.19 17.55
C PRO A 171 -2.04 -4.79 17.89
N TYR A 172 -0.95 -4.30 17.28
CA TYR A 172 0.41 -4.72 17.62
C TYR A 172 1.08 -3.84 18.69
N ASP A 173 0.47 -2.71 19.06
CA ASP A 173 0.99 -1.77 20.05
C ASP A 173 0.30 -1.93 21.42
N ILE A 174 -0.46 -3.02 21.60
CA ILE A 174 -1.29 -3.29 22.78
C ILE A 174 -1.21 -4.78 23.15
N THR A 175 -1.29 -5.09 24.44
CA THR A 175 -1.35 -6.47 24.93
C THR A 175 -2.77 -7.01 24.96
N GLY A 176 -2.92 -8.34 24.90
CA GLY A 176 -4.25 -8.99 24.99
C GLY A 176 -5.03 -8.64 26.27
N ALA A 177 -4.35 -8.41 27.39
CA ALA A 177 -4.99 -7.99 28.64
C ALA A 177 -5.54 -6.55 28.54
N GLU A 178 -4.85 -5.66 27.84
CA GLU A 178 -5.30 -4.28 27.66
C GLU A 178 -6.47 -4.17 26.67
N VAL A 179 -6.58 -5.09 25.71
CA VAL A 179 -7.74 -5.17 24.79
C VAL A 179 -9.05 -5.26 25.58
N LEU A 180 -9.06 -5.95 26.72
CA LEU A 180 -10.25 -6.12 27.57
C LEU A 180 -10.84 -4.78 28.05
N LYS A 181 -10.02 -3.72 28.14
CA LYS A 181 -10.46 -2.37 28.54
C LYS A 181 -11.36 -1.71 27.49
N TYR A 182 -11.31 -2.19 26.24
CA TYR A 182 -12.03 -1.63 25.11
C TYR A 182 -13.19 -2.51 24.63
N ILE A 183 -13.48 -3.60 25.35
CA ILE A 183 -14.56 -4.53 25.02
C ILE A 183 -15.58 -4.52 26.14
N ASP A 184 -16.81 -4.14 25.80
CA ASP A 184 -17.97 -4.31 26.66
C ASP A 184 -18.58 -5.69 26.39
N PHE A 185 -18.31 -6.64 27.29
CA PHE A 185 -18.83 -8.00 27.19
C PHE A 185 -20.36 -8.08 27.35
N ASN A 186 -21.00 -7.07 27.97
CA ASN A 186 -22.45 -7.05 28.19
C ASN A 186 -23.20 -6.44 26.99
N ALA A 187 -22.58 -5.53 26.24
CA ALA A 187 -23.16 -4.95 25.03
C ALA A 187 -23.33 -5.95 23.87
N GLY A 188 -22.65 -7.10 23.95
CA GLY A 188 -22.68 -8.12 22.89
C GLY A 188 -21.97 -7.68 21.60
N ASN A 189 -22.01 -8.54 20.57
CA ASN A 189 -21.37 -8.30 19.27
C ASN A 189 -19.90 -7.88 19.35
N ILE A 190 -19.09 -8.68 20.06
CA ILE A 190 -17.65 -8.45 20.27
C ILE A 190 -16.90 -8.25 18.93
N ALA A 191 -17.29 -8.97 17.87
CA ALA A 191 -16.64 -8.83 16.56
C ALA A 191 -16.77 -7.41 16.00
N LYS A 192 -17.94 -6.77 16.14
CA LYS A 192 -18.15 -5.37 15.73
C LYS A 192 -17.36 -4.41 16.62
N GLN A 193 -17.26 -4.67 17.92
CA GLN A 193 -16.46 -3.85 18.83
C GLN A 193 -14.97 -3.90 18.43
N LEU A 194 -14.43 -5.09 18.18
CA LEU A 194 -13.06 -5.28 17.69
C LEU A 194 -12.85 -4.55 16.35
N LEU A 195 -13.78 -4.66 15.42
CA LEU A 195 -13.71 -3.98 14.11
C LEU A 195 -13.65 -2.46 14.25
N ASN A 196 -14.38 -1.89 15.21
CA ASN A 196 -14.45 -0.45 15.42
C ASN A 196 -13.23 0.08 16.19
N GLN A 197 -12.68 -0.72 17.10
CA GLN A 197 -11.60 -0.28 17.97
C GLN A 197 -10.21 -0.44 17.34
N PHE A 198 -9.99 -1.47 16.52
CA PHE A 198 -8.66 -1.84 16.06
C PHE A 198 -8.42 -1.55 14.57
N GLU A 199 -7.24 -1.02 14.27
CA GLU A 199 -6.79 -0.76 12.91
C GLU A 199 -6.62 -2.07 12.13
N GLY A 200 -6.91 -2.03 10.83
CA GLY A 200 -6.61 -3.14 9.92
C GLY A 200 -7.46 -4.38 10.09
N PHE A 201 -8.40 -4.40 11.03
CA PHE A 201 -9.30 -5.54 11.21
C PHE A 201 -10.37 -5.57 10.12
N SER A 202 -10.65 -6.77 9.62
CA SER A 202 -11.76 -7.08 8.72
C SER A 202 -12.89 -7.80 9.46
N PRO A 203 -14.13 -7.78 8.95
CA PRO A 203 -15.20 -8.60 9.51
C PRO A 203 -14.84 -10.09 9.60
N LEU A 204 -14.05 -10.59 8.64
CA LEU A 204 -13.58 -11.97 8.63
C LEU A 204 -12.69 -12.26 9.84
N ILE A 205 -11.64 -11.47 10.06
CA ILE A 205 -10.71 -11.73 11.18
C ILE A 205 -11.36 -11.51 12.53
N THR A 206 -12.25 -10.52 12.67
CA THR A 206 -12.94 -10.27 13.94
C THR A 206 -13.89 -11.40 14.30
N ASN A 207 -14.60 -11.96 13.32
CA ASN A 207 -15.45 -13.13 13.54
C ASN A 207 -14.61 -14.36 13.89
N GLU A 208 -13.46 -14.54 13.24
CA GLU A 208 -12.53 -15.64 13.53
C GLU A 208 -11.91 -15.53 14.93
N ILE A 209 -11.53 -14.34 15.37
CA ILE A 209 -11.02 -14.12 16.73
C ILE A 209 -12.09 -14.49 17.76
N VAL A 210 -13.34 -14.10 17.53
CA VAL A 210 -14.45 -14.40 18.45
C VAL A 210 -14.82 -15.89 18.42
N SER A 211 -14.79 -16.55 17.27
CA SER A 211 -15.12 -17.98 17.14
C SER A 211 -14.08 -18.88 17.82
N ARG A 212 -12.81 -18.44 17.87
CA ARG A 212 -11.72 -19.14 18.56
C ARG A 212 -11.69 -18.95 20.07
N ARG A 213 -12.61 -18.15 20.63
CA ARG A 213 -12.73 -18.00 22.08
C ARG A 213 -13.05 -19.36 22.69
N GLN A 214 -12.08 -19.96 23.36
CA GLN A 214 -12.34 -21.09 24.24
C GLN A 214 -13.18 -20.57 25.42
N LEU A 215 -14.29 -21.28 25.69
CA LEU A 215 -15.17 -21.01 26.83
C LEU A 215 -14.45 -21.34 28.14
#